data_AF-A0A2V6D1M8-F1
#
_entry.id   AF-A0A2V6D1M8-F1
#
_cell.length_a   1.000
_cell.length_b   1.000
_cell.length_c   1.000
_cell.angle_alpha   90.00
_cell.angle_beta   90.00
_cell.angle_gamma   90.00
#
_symmetry.space_group_name_H-M   'P 1'
#
loop_
_entity.id
_entity.type
_entity.pdbx_description
1 polymer ?
#
loop_
_entity_poly.entity_id
_entity_poly.type
_entity_poly.pdbx_seq_one_letter_code
_entity_poly.pdbx_strand_id
1 'polypeptide(L)'
;MKDKQTDTNLRLIALQLESWKKLHDLITYGLDKAKPIISVEQERQFTEVRANLLQEAEHVLRELNLLADLSGRAMNVLNRGSSLRAVREFSNDDARRLETEWNSVFTKLGVAQGQLKSRRKAFAEVTPFKEFMSRLSRRPAVA
;
A
#
# COMPACT_ATOMS: atom_id res chain seq x y z
N MET A 1 19.77 -1.61 17.99
CA MET A 1 19.17 -0.58 17.11
C MET A 1 17.83 -1.11 16.62
N LYS A 2 16.72 -0.40 16.87
CA LYS A 2 15.46 -0.71 16.17
C LYS A 2 15.73 -0.66 14.67
N ASP A 3 15.19 -1.61 13.92
CA ASP A 3 15.33 -1.64 12.46
C ASP A 3 14.56 -0.46 11.85
N LYS A 4 15.25 0.70 11.77
CA LYS A 4 14.69 1.96 11.27
C LYS A 4 14.18 1.80 9.84
N GLN A 5 14.80 0.94 9.03
CA GLN A 5 14.36 0.70 7.66
C GLN A 5 13.01 -0.04 7.65
N THR A 6 12.86 -1.09 8.45
CA THR A 6 11.57 -1.78 8.57
C THR A 6 10.47 -0.85 9.07
N ASP A 7 10.75 0.01 10.05
CA ASP A 7 9.77 0.99 10.53
C ASP A 7 9.40 2.04 9.47
N THR A 8 10.37 2.52 8.69
CA THR A 8 10.11 3.43 7.55
C THR A 8 9.28 2.74 6.47
N ASN A 9 9.67 1.53 6.05
CA ASN A 9 8.93 0.76 5.05
C ASN A 9 7.51 0.43 5.50
N LEU A 10 7.29 0.17 6.80
CA LEU A 10 5.97 -0.03 7.38
C LEU A 10 5.09 1.23 7.31
N ARG A 11 5.68 2.42 7.47
CA ARG A 11 4.95 3.69 7.33
C ARG A 11 4.59 3.93 5.87
N LEU A 12 5.55 3.80 4.96
CA LEU A 12 5.35 3.98 3.52
C LEU A 12 4.23 3.07 3.00
N ILE A 13 4.28 1.78 3.33
CA ILE A 13 3.28 0.84 2.83
C ILE A 13 1.89 1.05 3.45
N ALA A 14 1.81 1.55 4.69
CA ALA A 14 0.54 1.89 5.32
C ALA A 14 -0.14 3.07 4.62
N LEU A 15 0.61 4.14 4.36
CA LEU A 15 0.13 5.30 3.60
C LEU A 15 -0.31 4.91 2.18
N GLN A 16 0.47 4.03 1.55
CA GLN A 16 0.15 3.55 0.21
C GLN A 16 -1.16 2.73 0.21
N LEU A 17 -1.32 1.80 1.15
CA LEU A 17 -2.56 1.03 1.30
C LEU A 17 -3.79 1.92 1.55
N GLU A 18 -3.66 2.96 2.39
CA GLU A 18 -4.75 3.92 2.60
C GLU A 18 -5.11 4.69 1.31
N SER A 19 -4.10 5.11 0.54
CA SER A 19 -4.32 5.83 -0.71
C SER A 19 -4.97 4.95 -1.77
N TRP A 20 -4.52 3.70 -1.92
CA TRP A 20 -5.14 2.72 -2.83
C TRP A 20 -6.58 2.38 -2.42
N LYS A 21 -6.86 2.32 -1.12
CA LYS A 21 -8.22 2.12 -0.61
C LYS A 21 -9.12 3.32 -0.93
N LYS A 22 -8.66 4.56 -0.66
CA LYS A 22 -9.42 5.77 -1.01
C LYS A 22 -9.72 5.86 -2.50
N LEU A 23 -8.73 5.51 -3.35
CA LEU A 23 -8.94 5.45 -4.79
C LEU A 23 -10.05 4.44 -5.15
N HIS A 24 -10.02 3.26 -4.54
CA HIS A 24 -11.03 2.22 -4.76
C HIS A 24 -12.43 2.63 -4.33
N ASP A 25 -12.56 3.26 -3.16
CA ASP A 25 -13.84 3.75 -2.64
C ASP A 25 -14.47 4.74 -3.64
N LEU A 26 -13.65 5.62 -4.23
CA LEU A 26 -14.08 6.57 -5.26
C LEU A 26 -14.42 5.86 -6.58
N ILE A 27 -13.60 4.92 -7.04
CA ILE A 27 -13.88 4.12 -8.25
C ILE A 27 -15.21 3.39 -8.10
N THR A 28 -15.42 2.72 -6.96
CA THR A 28 -16.65 1.98 -6.66
C THR A 28 -17.86 2.89 -6.67
N TYR A 29 -17.73 4.10 -6.11
CA TYR A 29 -18.78 5.11 -6.20
C TYR A 29 -19.07 5.52 -7.67
N GLY A 30 -18.02 5.74 -8.47
CA GLY A 30 -18.16 6.12 -9.89
C GLY A 30 -18.85 5.04 -10.73
N LEU A 31 -18.52 3.78 -10.48
CA LEU A 31 -19.08 2.61 -11.18
C LEU A 31 -20.55 2.35 -10.83
N ASP A 32 -21.00 2.75 -9.65
CA ASP A 32 -22.40 2.59 -9.24
C ASP A 32 -23.30 3.63 -9.95
N LYS A 33 -23.91 3.19 -11.05
CA LYS A 33 -24.80 4.03 -11.87
C LYS A 33 -26.07 4.47 -11.14
N ALA A 34 -26.42 3.85 -10.01
CA ALA A 34 -27.54 4.27 -9.18
C ALA A 34 -27.17 5.46 -8.27
N LYS A 35 -25.88 5.77 -8.09
CA LYS A 35 -25.44 6.95 -7.34
C LYS A 35 -25.78 8.24 -8.07
N PRO A 36 -26.04 9.32 -7.30
CA PRO A 36 -26.33 10.63 -7.87
C PRO A 36 -25.16 11.15 -8.74
N ILE A 37 -25.41 12.27 -9.40
CA ILE A 37 -24.42 12.94 -10.24
C ILE A 37 -23.14 13.18 -9.44
N ILE A 38 -22.00 12.88 -10.05
CA ILE A 38 -20.68 13.11 -9.49
C ILE A 38 -20.50 14.61 -9.27
N SER A 39 -20.36 14.99 -8.00
CA SER A 39 -20.09 16.38 -7.61
C SER A 39 -18.68 16.81 -8.03
N VAL A 40 -18.47 18.12 -8.14
CA VAL A 40 -17.15 18.69 -8.44
C VAL A 40 -16.12 18.32 -7.36
N GLU A 41 -16.54 18.26 -6.11
CA GLU A 41 -15.65 17.89 -5.00
C GLU A 41 -15.21 16.42 -5.08
N GLN A 42 -16.10 15.50 -5.42
CA GLN A 42 -15.73 14.09 -5.61
C GLN A 42 -14.77 13.89 -6.79
N GLU A 43 -14.99 14.63 -7.88
CA GLU A 43 -14.07 14.64 -9.01
C GLU A 43 -12.67 15.15 -8.61
N ARG A 44 -12.61 16.22 -7.82
CA ARG A 44 -11.37 16.78 -7.30
C ARG A 44 -10.65 15.76 -6.41
N GLN A 45 -11.35 15.16 -5.45
CA GLN A 45 -10.80 14.14 -4.55
C GLN A 45 -10.24 12.94 -5.32
N PHE A 46 -10.96 12.46 -6.34
CA PHE A 46 -10.46 11.38 -7.19
C PHE A 46 -9.16 11.76 -7.90
N THR A 47 -9.13 12.95 -8.50
CA THR A 47 -7.97 13.43 -9.23
C THR A 47 -6.75 13.63 -8.32
N GLU A 48 -6.96 14.16 -7.11
CA GLU A 48 -5.90 14.35 -6.11
C GLU A 48 -5.32 13.03 -5.62
N VAL A 49 -6.17 12.08 -5.21
CA VAL A 49 -5.71 10.75 -4.76
C VAL A 49 -4.94 10.04 -5.87
N ARG A 50 -5.48 10.07 -7.10
CA ARG A 50 -4.83 9.49 -8.28
C ARG A 50 -3.48 10.14 -8.58
N ALA A 51 -3.40 11.48 -8.54
CA ALA A 51 -2.18 12.21 -8.82
C ALA A 51 -1.09 11.90 -7.79
N ASN A 52 -1.43 11.88 -6.50
CA ASN A 52 -0.50 11.51 -5.44
C ASN A 52 0.02 10.08 -5.64
N LEU A 53 -0.88 9.12 -5.94
CA LEU A 53 -0.48 7.74 -6.25
C LEU A 53 0.44 7.66 -7.47
N LEU A 54 0.17 8.42 -8.53
CA LEU A 54 1.05 8.46 -9.71
C LEU A 54 2.44 9.00 -9.39
N GLN A 55 2.53 10.02 -8.54
CA GLN A 55 3.81 10.62 -8.14
C GLN A 55 4.63 9.71 -7.23
N GLU A 56 3.97 8.96 -6.34
CA GLU A 56 4.65 8.19 -5.28
C GLU A 56 4.87 6.73 -5.64
N ALA A 57 4.03 6.14 -6.52
CA ALA A 57 4.00 4.69 -6.71
C ALA A 57 5.35 4.10 -7.13
N GLU A 58 6.07 4.72 -8.06
CA GLU A 58 7.35 4.18 -8.51
C GLU A 58 8.38 4.13 -7.37
N HIS A 59 8.50 5.23 -6.62
CA HIS A 59 9.42 5.31 -5.49
C HIS A 59 9.06 4.29 -4.41
N VAL A 60 7.79 4.23 -3.99
CA VAL A 60 7.33 3.31 -2.95
C VAL A 60 7.51 1.85 -3.37
N LEU A 61 7.16 1.50 -4.61
CA LEU A 61 7.34 0.14 -5.11
C LEU A 61 8.82 -0.24 -5.21
N ARG A 62 9.71 0.70 -5.51
CA ARG A 62 11.16 0.48 -5.52
C ARG A 62 11.70 0.23 -4.12
N GLU A 63 11.35 1.07 -3.14
CA GLU A 63 11.76 0.93 -1.74
C GLU A 63 11.27 -0.39 -1.11
N LEU A 64 10.12 -0.89 -1.55
CA LEU A 64 9.54 -2.15 -1.10
C LEU A 64 10.01 -3.36 -1.91
N ASN A 65 10.85 -3.17 -2.93
CA ASN A 65 11.28 -4.21 -3.86
C ASN A 65 10.10 -4.95 -4.56
N LEU A 66 9.07 -4.19 -4.94
CA LEU A 66 7.85 -4.65 -5.61
C LEU A 66 7.69 -4.08 -7.03
N LEU A 67 8.65 -3.28 -7.50
CA LEU A 67 8.53 -2.54 -8.76
C LEU A 67 8.30 -3.45 -9.96
N ALA A 68 9.09 -4.52 -10.11
CA ALA A 68 8.97 -5.48 -11.21
C ALA A 68 7.62 -6.20 -11.22
N ASP A 69 7.04 -6.46 -10.06
CA ASP A 69 5.80 -7.22 -9.92
C ASP A 69 4.54 -6.37 -10.16
N LEU A 70 4.59 -5.11 -9.72
CA LEU A 70 3.40 -4.27 -9.57
C LEU A 70 3.36 -3.04 -10.48
N SER A 71 4.49 -2.56 -11.02
CA SER A 71 4.54 -1.30 -11.78
C SER A 71 3.50 -1.25 -12.90
N GLY A 72 3.49 -2.26 -13.80
CA GLY A 72 2.54 -2.30 -14.91
C GLY A 72 1.07 -2.31 -14.47
N ARG A 73 0.74 -3.12 -13.44
CA ARG A 73 -0.64 -3.21 -12.92
C ARG A 73 -1.07 -1.90 -12.25
N ALA A 74 -0.19 -1.30 -11.46
CA ALA A 74 -0.44 -0.02 -10.81
C ALA A 74 -0.69 1.07 -11.85
N MET A 75 0.15 1.15 -12.88
CA MET A 75 -0.02 2.12 -13.97
C MET A 75 -1.31 1.87 -14.76
N ASN A 76 -1.71 0.62 -14.99
CA ASN A 76 -2.98 0.34 -15.67
C ASN A 76 -4.18 0.87 -14.90
N VAL A 77 -4.23 0.67 -13.57
CA VAL A 77 -5.31 1.21 -12.73
C VAL A 77 -5.30 2.74 -12.75
N LEU A 78 -4.13 3.34 -12.55
CA LEU A 78 -3.98 4.80 -12.46
C LEU A 78 -4.22 5.50 -13.81
N ASN A 79 -3.99 4.84 -14.94
CA ASN A 79 -4.18 5.45 -16.26
C ASN A 79 -5.56 5.21 -16.85
N ARG A 80 -6.23 4.10 -16.53
CA ARG A 80 -7.57 3.80 -17.08
C ARG A 80 -8.62 4.82 -16.66
N GLY A 81 -8.67 5.15 -15.37
CA GLY A 81 -9.60 6.15 -14.83
C GLY A 81 -8.94 7.52 -14.79
N SER A 82 -8.98 8.28 -15.88
CA SER A 82 -8.43 9.66 -15.90
C SER A 82 -9.24 10.63 -15.05
N SER A 83 -10.54 10.36 -14.88
CA SER A 83 -11.49 11.14 -14.09
C SER A 83 -12.57 10.20 -13.52
N LEU A 84 -13.26 10.62 -12.46
CA LEU A 84 -14.34 9.85 -11.84
C LEU A 84 -15.54 9.74 -12.79
N ARG A 85 -15.80 10.80 -13.58
CA ARG A 85 -16.79 10.75 -14.67
C ARG A 85 -16.43 9.75 -15.76
N ALA A 86 -15.15 9.66 -16.15
CA ALA A 86 -14.71 8.65 -17.12
C ALA A 86 -14.92 7.24 -16.57
N VAL A 87 -14.63 7.01 -15.27
CA VAL A 87 -14.89 5.73 -14.59
C VAL A 87 -16.37 5.36 -14.64
N ARG A 88 -17.30 6.33 -14.48
CA ARG A 88 -18.75 6.08 -14.55
C ARG A 88 -19.21 5.54 -15.91
N GLU A 89 -18.52 5.91 -16.97
CA GLU A 89 -18.82 5.47 -18.33
C GLU A 89 -18.20 4.10 -18.69
N PHE A 90 -17.51 3.45 -17.75
CA PHE A 90 -16.91 2.14 -18.01
C PHE A 90 -17.95 1.08 -18.36
N SER A 91 -17.56 0.21 -19.29
CA SER A 91 -18.25 -1.04 -19.52
C SER A 91 -18.07 -1.97 -18.31
N ASN A 92 -18.93 -2.98 -18.18
CA ASN A 92 -18.78 -4.00 -17.14
C ASN A 92 -17.44 -4.75 -17.27
N ASP A 93 -16.94 -4.92 -18.49
CA ASP A 93 -15.65 -5.58 -18.73
C ASP A 93 -14.47 -4.70 -18.31
N ASP A 94 -14.53 -3.39 -18.59
CA ASP A 94 -13.50 -2.45 -18.14
C ASP A 94 -13.48 -2.32 -16.61
N ALA A 95 -14.67 -2.25 -16.01
CA ALA A 95 -14.83 -2.25 -14.56
C ALA A 95 -14.22 -3.52 -13.93
N ARG A 96 -14.52 -4.70 -14.48
CA ARG A 96 -13.96 -5.97 -13.98
C ARG A 96 -12.45 -6.05 -14.14
N ARG A 97 -11.90 -5.57 -15.26
CA ARG A 97 -10.45 -5.52 -15.48
C ARG A 97 -9.76 -4.57 -14.50
N LEU A 98 -10.32 -3.37 -14.32
CA LEU A 98 -9.84 -2.40 -13.34
C LEU A 98 -9.82 -2.98 -11.93
N GLU A 99 -10.92 -3.63 -11.52
CA GLU A 99 -11.05 -4.28 -10.21
C GLU A 99 -10.01 -5.40 -10.02
N THR A 100 -9.75 -6.18 -11.07
CA THR A 100 -8.75 -7.26 -11.04
C THR A 100 -7.34 -6.71 -10.84
N GLU A 101 -6.97 -5.66 -11.60
CA GLU A 101 -5.66 -5.02 -11.48
C GLU A 101 -5.49 -4.34 -10.12
N TRP A 102 -6.51 -3.62 -9.66
CA TRP A 102 -6.51 -2.97 -8.35
C TRP A 102 -6.33 -3.99 -7.23
N ASN A 103 -7.13 -5.07 -7.22
CA ASN A 103 -7.03 -6.14 -6.22
C ASN A 103 -5.65 -6.78 -6.20
N SER A 104 -5.04 -6.97 -7.38
CA SER A 104 -3.69 -7.52 -7.48
C SER A 104 -2.64 -6.63 -6.82
N VAL A 105 -2.74 -5.30 -7.01
CA VAL A 105 -1.83 -4.34 -6.38
C VAL A 105 -2.07 -4.30 -4.87
N PHE A 106 -3.33 -4.11 -4.46
CA PHE A 106 -3.71 -3.97 -3.06
C PHE A 106 -3.33 -5.19 -2.22
N THR A 107 -3.62 -6.39 -2.73
CA THR A 107 -3.29 -7.65 -2.05
C THR A 107 -1.78 -7.82 -1.86
N LYS A 108 -0.97 -7.53 -2.89
CA LYS A 108 0.48 -7.66 -2.82
C LYS A 108 1.10 -6.66 -1.84
N LEU A 109 0.61 -5.42 -1.81
CA LEU A 109 0.99 -4.45 -0.77
C LEU A 109 0.61 -4.96 0.63
N GLY A 110 -0.57 -5.55 0.79
CA GLY A 110 -1.00 -6.16 2.07
C GLY A 110 -0.09 -7.29 2.53
N VAL A 111 0.30 -8.19 1.63
CA VAL A 111 1.27 -9.27 1.91
C VAL A 111 2.62 -8.71 2.34
N ALA A 112 3.16 -7.74 1.60
CA ALA A 112 4.43 -7.10 1.95
C ALA A 112 4.35 -6.40 3.32
N GLN A 113 3.23 -5.77 3.66
CA GLN A 113 3.02 -5.18 4.99
C GLN A 113 3.04 -6.26 6.07
N GLY A 114 2.38 -7.40 5.83
CA GLY A 114 2.39 -8.55 6.73
C GLY A 114 3.80 -9.10 6.98
N GLN A 115 4.60 -9.21 5.92
CA GLN A 115 6.00 -9.65 6.02
C GLN A 115 6.86 -8.66 6.83
N LEU A 116 6.71 -7.35 6.60
CA LEU A 116 7.42 -6.32 7.36
C LEU A 116 7.01 -6.34 8.85
N LYS A 117 5.71 -6.51 9.15
CA LYS A 117 5.20 -6.64 10.52
C LYS A 117 5.80 -7.87 11.21
N SER A 118 5.91 -8.99 10.51
CA SER A 118 6.54 -10.22 11.02
C SER A 118 8.04 -10.01 11.31
N ARG A 119 8.80 -9.41 10.38
CA ARG A 119 10.21 -9.05 10.58
C ARG A 119 10.41 -8.16 11.80
N ARG A 120 9.58 -7.13 11.97
CA ARG A 120 9.64 -6.24 13.14
C ARG A 120 9.47 -7.00 14.45
N LYS A 121 8.55 -7.97 14.52
CA LYS A 121 8.36 -8.82 15.71
C LYS A 121 9.57 -9.69 16.00
N ALA A 122 10.12 -10.36 14.98
CA ALA A 122 11.32 -11.19 15.13
C ALA A 122 12.52 -10.40 15.69
N PHE A 123 12.78 -9.19 15.18
CA PHE A 123 13.83 -8.32 15.74
C PHE A 123 13.55 -7.86 17.18
N ALA A 124 12.29 -7.63 17.50
CA ALA A 124 11.85 -7.27 18.84
C ALA A 124 11.94 -8.42 19.84
N GLU A 125 11.92 -9.68 19.41
CA GLU A 125 12.14 -10.87 20.27
C GLU A 125 13.63 -11.19 20.43
N VAL A 126 14.42 -11.00 19.38
CA VAL A 126 15.88 -11.20 19.41
C VAL A 126 16.58 -10.18 20.30
N THR A 127 16.11 -8.92 20.33
CA THR A 127 16.76 -7.85 21.12
C THR A 127 16.71 -8.14 22.64
N PRO A 128 15.55 -8.47 23.25
CA PRO A 128 15.45 -8.89 24.65
C PRO A 128 16.24 -10.16 24.96
N PHE A 129 16.21 -11.16 24.07
CA PHE A 129 16.97 -12.40 24.28
C PHE A 129 18.48 -12.16 24.29
N LYS A 130 18.98 -11.32 23.36
CA LYS A 130 20.39 -10.94 23.30
C LYS A 130 20.82 -10.14 24.52
N GLU A 131 20.00 -9.19 24.98
CA GLU A 131 20.24 -8.44 26.21
C GLU A 131 20.26 -9.36 27.44
N PHE A 132 19.32 -10.31 27.53
CA PHE A 132 19.28 -11.31 28.61
C PHE A 132 20.52 -12.21 28.62
N MET A 133 20.91 -12.78 27.49
CA MET A 133 22.11 -13.62 27.36
C MET A 133 23.41 -12.84 27.62
N SER A 134 23.48 -11.57 27.23
CA SER A 134 24.62 -10.70 27.53
C SER A 134 24.75 -10.41 29.03
N ARG A 135 23.65 -10.35 29.76
CA ARG A 135 23.64 -10.22 31.23
C ARG A 135 24.03 -11.51 31.93
N LEU A 136 23.63 -12.67 31.39
CA LEU A 136 24.00 -13.97 31.94
C LEU A 136 25.51 -14.23 31.81
N SER A 137 26.09 -13.91 30.64
CA SER A 137 27.53 -14.08 30.36
C SER A 137 28.43 -13.04 31.02
N ARG A 138 27.87 -11.92 31.51
CA ARG A 138 28.60 -10.88 32.25
C ARG A 138 28.62 -11.10 33.77
N ARG A 139 28.03 -12.17 34.30
CA ARG A 139 28.25 -12.55 35.70
C ARG A 139 29.65 -13.16 35.80
N PRO A 140 30.63 -12.52 36.48
CA PRO A 140 31.89 -13.18 36.75
C PRO A 140 31.60 -14.42 37.61
N ALA A 141 32.25 -15.53 37.28
CA ALA A 141 32.31 -16.67 38.18
C ALA A 141 32.94 -16.16 39.48
N VAL A 142 32.10 -15.96 40.50
CA VAL A 142 32.57 -15.69 41.85
C VAL A 142 33.19 -17.00 42.32
N ALA A 143 34.53 -17.01 42.32
CA ALA A 143 35.36 -18.04 42.93
C ALA A 143 35.22 -18.00 44.46
#